data_AF-A0A8D5ZN72-F1
#
_entry.id   AF-A0A8D5ZN72-F1
#
_cell.length_a   1.000
_cell.length_b   1.000
_cell.length_c   1.000
_cell.angle_alpha   90.00
_cell.angle_beta   90.00
_cell.angle_gamma   90.00
#
_symmetry.space_group_name_H-M   'P 1'
#
loop_
_entity.id
_entity.type
_entity.pdbx_description
1 polymer ?
#
loop_
_entity_poly.entity_id
_entity_poly.type
_entity_poly.pdbx_seq_one_letter_code
_entity_poly.pdbx_strand_id
1 'polypeptide(L)'
;MEREYVFMPDAAKALVRLAREDHAAGQAWNVPGEGGITGHQVIKYASKILGYEPKVVSVKKWMLRLLGIGDKTMREMVELYYLYDRPFLLDGQKYQTHRRYSANTFSSGSSTNVGLDEKSLN
;
A
#
# COMPACT_ATOMS: atom_id res chain seq x y z
N MET A 1 4.95 8.04 -10.12
CA MET A 1 4.72 6.60 -10.37
C MET A 1 3.50 6.17 -9.58
N GLU A 2 2.68 5.33 -10.17
CA GLU A 2 1.48 4.76 -9.54
C GLU A 2 1.83 3.48 -8.78
N ARG A 3 1.20 3.28 -7.63
CA ARG A 3 1.29 2.06 -6.85
C ARG A 3 -0.10 1.68 -6.38
N GLU A 4 -0.40 0.40 -6.48
CA GLU A 4 -1.61 -0.17 -5.89
C GLU A 4 -1.41 -0.49 -4.41
N TYR A 5 -2.40 -0.12 -3.60
CA TYR A 5 -2.43 -0.39 -2.16
C TYR A 5 -3.69 -1.17 -1.82
N VAL A 6 -3.54 -2.20 -1.00
CA VAL A 6 -4.67 -2.96 -0.45
C VAL A 6 -4.88 -2.57 1.00
N PHE A 7 -6.13 -2.31 1.38
CA PHE A 7 -6.46 -2.06 2.77
C PHE A 7 -6.33 -3.35 3.59
N MET A 8 -5.57 -3.30 4.69
CA MET A 8 -5.22 -4.49 5.48
C MET A 8 -6.43 -5.34 5.91
N PRO A 9 -7.53 -4.77 6.43
CA PRO A 9 -8.74 -5.52 6.73
C PRO A 9 -9.36 -6.23 5.51
N ASP A 10 -9.26 -5.66 4.31
CA ASP A 10 -9.78 -6.30 3.10
C ASP A 10 -8.88 -7.45 2.65
N ALA A 11 -7.55 -7.27 2.73
CA ALA A 11 -6.59 -8.34 2.50
C ALA A 11 -6.81 -9.51 3.48
N ALA A 12 -7.00 -9.23 4.76
CA ALA A 12 -7.29 -10.25 5.78
C ALA A 12 -8.59 -10.99 5.50
N LYS A 13 -9.67 -10.27 5.16
CA LYS A 13 -10.95 -10.91 4.78
C LYS A 13 -10.81 -11.74 3.50
N ALA A 14 -10.01 -11.31 2.54
CA ALA A 14 -9.74 -12.07 1.32
C ALA A 14 -8.98 -13.37 1.63
N LEU A 15 -7.95 -13.28 2.46
CA LEU A 15 -7.15 -14.43 2.90
C LEU A 15 -8.00 -15.47 3.63
N VAL A 16 -8.80 -15.06 4.63
CA VAL A 16 -9.67 -15.97 5.40
C VAL A 16 -10.68 -16.67 4.49
N ARG A 17 -11.16 -16.01 3.43
CA ARG A 17 -12.07 -16.63 2.46
C ARG A 17 -11.37 -17.67 1.62
N LEU A 18 -10.22 -17.33 1.02
CA LEU A 18 -9.43 -18.27 0.22
C LEU A 18 -9.02 -19.49 1.05
N ALA A 19 -8.69 -19.31 2.33
CA ALA A 19 -8.34 -20.41 3.23
C ALA A 19 -9.48 -21.41 3.49
N ARG A 20 -10.74 -21.03 3.22
CA ARG A 20 -11.92 -21.89 3.38
C ARG A 20 -12.33 -22.63 2.10
N GLU A 21 -11.57 -22.46 1.03
CA GLU A 21 -11.91 -23.00 -0.29
C GLU A 21 -10.86 -24.01 -0.73
N ASP A 22 -11.25 -25.28 -0.83
CA ASP A 22 -10.32 -26.37 -1.13
C ASP A 22 -9.59 -26.18 -2.46
N HIS A 23 -10.27 -25.64 -3.48
CA HIS A 23 -9.66 -25.38 -4.79
C HIS A 23 -8.70 -24.19 -4.80
N ALA A 24 -8.70 -23.33 -3.77
CA ALA A 24 -7.84 -22.16 -3.71
C ALA A 24 -6.41 -22.48 -3.28
N ALA A 25 -6.21 -23.61 -2.60
CA ALA A 25 -4.91 -24.08 -2.14
C ALA A 25 -3.94 -24.33 -3.31
N GLY A 26 -2.66 -24.02 -3.10
CA GLY A 26 -1.61 -24.23 -4.11
C GLY A 26 -1.64 -23.24 -5.28
N GLN A 27 -2.54 -22.26 -5.28
CA GLN A 27 -2.63 -21.26 -6.33
C GLN A 27 -2.07 -19.89 -5.90
N ALA A 28 -1.55 -19.13 -6.86
CA ALA A 28 -1.23 -17.72 -6.66
C ALA A 28 -2.52 -16.87 -6.73
N TRP A 29 -2.70 -16.00 -5.74
CA TRP A 29 -3.82 -15.07 -5.64
C TRP A 29 -3.30 -13.67 -5.34
N ASN A 30 -3.64 -12.70 -6.19
CA ASN A 30 -3.45 -11.29 -5.91
C ASN A 30 -4.78 -10.72 -5.40
N VAL A 31 -4.75 -10.03 -4.26
CA VAL A 31 -5.90 -9.28 -3.76
C VAL A 31 -5.76 -7.85 -4.27
N PRO A 32 -6.61 -7.41 -5.22
CA PRO A 32 -6.50 -6.06 -5.76
C PRO A 32 -6.92 -5.02 -4.74
N GLY A 33 -6.31 -3.84 -4.82
CA GLY A 33 -6.79 -2.62 -4.19
C GLY A 33 -7.81 -1.89 -5.07
N GLU A 34 -8.01 -0.60 -4.80
CA GLU A 34 -8.87 0.28 -5.60
C GLU A 34 -8.23 0.68 -6.95
N GLY A 35 -6.94 0.42 -7.12
CA GLY A 35 -6.15 0.76 -8.31
C GLY A 35 -4.89 1.55 -7.98
N GLY A 36 -4.25 2.08 -9.02
CA GLY A 36 -3.00 2.83 -8.92
C GLY A 36 -3.17 4.20 -8.27
N ILE A 37 -2.35 4.48 -7.25
CA ILE A 37 -2.29 5.78 -6.56
C ILE A 37 -0.88 6.33 -6.65
N THR A 38 -0.77 7.61 -7.01
CA THR A 38 0.49 8.34 -7.06
C THR A 38 0.88 8.89 -5.69
N GLY A 39 2.18 9.12 -5.47
CA GLY A 39 2.67 9.78 -4.25
C GLY A 39 2.00 11.15 -3.99
N HIS A 40 1.74 11.94 -5.03
CA HIS A 40 1.02 13.22 -4.90
C HIS A 40 -0.42 13.05 -4.39
N GLN A 41 -1.12 12.01 -4.84
CA GLN A 41 -2.45 11.69 -4.33
C GLN A 41 -2.39 11.25 -2.86
N VAL A 42 -1.41 10.42 -2.48
CA VAL A 42 -1.19 10.05 -1.07
C VAL A 42 -0.99 11.30 -0.19
N ILE A 43 -0.14 12.24 -0.63
CA ILE A 43 0.08 13.51 0.08
C ILE A 43 -1.23 14.29 0.20
N LYS A 44 -2.01 14.40 -0.89
CA LYS A 44 -3.31 15.08 -0.88
C LYS A 44 -4.30 14.45 0.09
N TYR A 45 -4.33 13.12 0.21
CA TYR A 45 -5.17 12.43 1.19
C TYR A 45 -4.68 12.68 2.62
N ALA A 46 -3.37 12.58 2.85
CA ALA A 46 -2.77 12.86 4.16
C ALA A 46 -3.04 14.30 4.61
N SER A 47 -2.87 15.30 3.74
CA SER A 47 -3.13 16.70 4.06
C SER A 47 -4.58 16.95 4.47
N LYS A 48 -5.54 16.27 3.83
CA LYS A 48 -6.96 16.36 4.19
C LYS A 48 -7.24 15.81 5.59
N ILE A 49 -6.54 14.75 5.99
CA ILE A 49 -6.69 14.13 7.30
C ILE A 49 -6.00 14.99 8.37
N LEU A 50 -4.79 15.48 8.08
CA LEU A 50 -3.96 16.23 9.04
C LEU A 50 -4.36 17.71 9.17
N GLY A 51 -5.10 18.26 8.21
CA GLY A 51 -5.51 19.67 8.20
C GLY A 51 -4.41 20.66 7.77
N TYR A 52 -3.25 20.18 7.30
CA TYR A 52 -2.16 21.01 6.76
C TYR A 52 -1.42 20.32 5.62
N GLU A 53 -0.64 21.06 4.83
CA GLU A 53 0.16 20.48 3.74
C GLU A 53 1.62 20.18 4.18
N PRO A 54 2.03 18.89 4.23
CA PRO A 54 3.39 18.52 4.58
C PRO A 54 4.35 18.83 3.41
N LYS A 55 5.52 19.38 3.73
CA LYS A 55 6.59 19.55 2.75
C LYS A 55 7.22 18.20 2.43
N VAL A 56 7.14 17.80 1.17
CA VAL A 56 7.67 16.52 0.69
C VAL A 56 8.72 16.73 -0.39
N VAL A 57 9.70 15.84 -0.45
CA VAL A 57 10.73 15.82 -1.48
C VAL A 57 10.79 14.45 -2.14
N SER A 58 11.01 14.42 -3.45
CA SER A 58 11.20 13.17 -4.18
C SER A 58 12.63 12.67 -3.98
N VAL A 59 12.77 11.48 -3.42
CA VAL A 59 14.08 10.87 -3.16
C VAL A 59 14.54 10.05 -4.37
N LYS A 60 15.74 10.37 -4.87
CA LYS A 60 16.39 9.63 -5.96
C LYS A 60 17.28 8.51 -5.41
N LYS A 61 17.52 7.46 -6.20
CA LYS A 61 18.38 6.33 -5.81
C LYS A 61 19.77 6.75 -5.31
N TRP A 62 20.40 7.73 -5.96
CA TRP A 62 21.73 8.22 -5.55
C TRP A 62 21.68 8.94 -4.20
N MET A 63 20.58 9.63 -3.87
CA MET A 63 20.41 10.27 -2.56
C MET A 63 20.32 9.21 -1.46
N LEU A 64 19.56 8.12 -1.69
CA LEU A 64 19.51 6.99 -0.76
C LEU A 64 20.88 6.33 -0.57
N ARG A 65 21.68 6.22 -1.64
CA ARG A 65 23.07 5.70 -1.55
C ARG A 65 23.94 6.56 -0.64
N LEU A 66 23.81 7.89 -0.72
CA LEU A 66 24.53 8.80 0.17
C LEU A 66 24.04 8.68 1.62
N LEU A 67 22.73 8.63 1.83
CA LEU A 67 22.14 8.44 3.16
C LEU A 67 22.48 7.07 3.78
N GLY A 68 22.74 6.06 2.96
CA GLY A 68 23.19 4.74 3.40
C GLY A 68 24.66 4.66 3.85
N ILE A 69 25.43 5.75 3.70
CA ILE A 69 26.79 5.83 4.23
C ILE A 69 26.70 6.06 5.75
N GLY A 70 26.73 4.97 6.51
CA GLY A 70 26.66 4.99 7.98
C GLY A 70 25.32 4.54 8.56
N ASP A 71 24.28 4.43 7.73
CA ASP A 71 22.96 3.92 8.13
C ASP A 71 22.63 2.61 7.39
N LYS A 72 22.53 1.51 8.14
CA LYS A 72 22.23 0.18 7.59
C LYS A 72 20.82 0.10 7.01
N THR A 73 19.85 0.73 7.67
CA THR A 73 18.44 0.75 7.24
C THR A 73 18.30 1.46 5.89
N MET A 74 18.97 2.59 5.70
CA MET A 74 18.97 3.33 4.43
C MET A 74 19.66 2.54 3.32
N ARG A 75 20.70 1.76 3.63
CA ARG A 75 21.34 0.87 2.64
C ARG A 75 20.38 -0.23 2.17
N GLU A 76 19.60 -0.83 3.06
CA GLU A 76 18.56 -1.80 2.70
C GLU A 76 17.48 -1.18 1.81
N MET A 77 17.10 0.09 2.05
CA MET A 77 16.17 0.82 1.18
C MET A 77 16.70 1.04 -0.24
N VAL A 78 18.02 1.13 -0.45
CA VAL A 78 18.62 1.18 -1.80
C VAL A 78 18.40 -0.13 -2.55
N GLU A 79 18.49 -1.26 -1.84
CA GLU A 79 18.26 -2.59 -2.42
C GLU A 79 16.80 -2.77 -2.81
N LEU A 80 15.86 -2.26 -2.00
CA LEU A 80 14.43 -2.30 -2.28
C LEU A 80 13.96 -1.22 -3.27
N TYR A 81 14.84 -0.36 -3.77
CA TYR A 81 14.46 0.75 -4.65
C TYR A 81 13.74 0.29 -5.93
N TYR A 82 14.01 -0.93 -6.42
CA TYR A 82 13.31 -1.49 -7.58
C TYR A 82 11.79 -1.60 -7.40
N LEU A 83 11.32 -1.69 -6.15
CA LEU A 83 9.89 -1.67 -5.88
C LEU A 83 9.30 -0.29 -6.23
N TYR A 84 10.09 0.78 -6.15
CA TYR A 84 9.66 2.17 -6.26
C TYR A 84 10.07 2.85 -7.58
N ASP A 85 10.87 2.20 -8.43
CA ASP A 85 11.39 2.80 -9.66
C ASP A 85 10.50 2.58 -10.89
N ARG A 86 9.39 1.86 -10.74
CA ARG A 86 8.38 1.60 -11.77
C ARG A 86 6.98 1.53 -11.17
N PRO A 87 5.92 1.72 -11.99
CA PRO A 87 4.55 1.46 -11.53
C PRO A 87 4.40 0.02 -11.02
N PHE A 88 3.71 -0.14 -9.91
CA PHE A 88 3.46 -1.45 -9.30
C PHE A 88 1.95 -1.65 -9.16
N LEU A 89 1.37 -2.35 -10.15
CA LEU A 89 -0.04 -2.72 -10.21
C LEU A 89 -0.15 -4.24 -10.20
N LEU A 90 -1.08 -4.77 -9.43
CA LEU A 90 -1.31 -6.20 -9.28
C LEU A 90 -2.46 -6.63 -10.20
N ASP A 91 -2.28 -7.74 -10.90
CA ASP A 91 -3.39 -8.37 -11.62
C ASP A 91 -4.28 -9.13 -10.64
N GLY A 92 -5.36 -8.46 -10.20
CA GLY A 92 -6.41 -9.04 -9.37
C GLY A 92 -7.56 -9.67 -10.14
N GLN A 93 -7.51 -9.77 -11.47
CA GLN A 93 -8.62 -10.24 -12.31
C GLN A 93 -9.10 -11.63 -11.88
N LYS A 94 -8.17 -12.51 -11.51
CA LYS A 94 -8.47 -13.84 -11.00
C LYS A 94 -9.36 -13.81 -9.76
N TYR A 95 -9.01 -12.98 -8.78
CA TYR A 95 -9.77 -12.86 -7.54
C TYR A 95 -11.14 -12.18 -7.77
N GLN A 96 -11.20 -11.16 -8.63
CA GLN A 96 -12.43 -10.45 -8.99
C GLN A 96 -13.39 -11.29 -9.85
N THR A 97 -12.87 -12.18 -10.70
CA THR A 97 -13.70 -13.08 -11.51
C THR A 97 -14.24 -14.21 -10.65
N HIS A 98 -13.41 -14.71 -9.72
CA HIS A 98 -13.80 -15.73 -8.77
C HIS A 98 -14.92 -15.26 -7.83
N ARG A 99 -14.97 -13.95 -7.53
CA ARG A 99 -15.92 -13.33 -6.60
C ARG A 99 -16.23 -11.88 -6.93
N ARG A 100 -17.48 -11.47 -6.69
CA ARG A 100 -17.87 -10.05 -6.66
C ARG A 100 -17.13 -9.35 -5.51
N TYR A 101 -16.05 -8.66 -5.83
CA TYR A 101 -15.17 -7.95 -4.89
C TYR A 101 -15.25 -6.44 -5.11
N SER A 102 -15.21 -5.68 -4.02
CA SER A 102 -15.06 -4.23 -4.02
C SER A 102 -14.02 -3.87 -2.96
N ALA A 103 -12.90 -3.31 -3.38
CA ALA A 103 -11.88 -2.82 -2.46
C ALA A 103 -12.36 -1.55 -1.75
N ASN A 104 -11.95 -1.36 -0.49
CA ASN A 104 -12.08 -0.05 0.13
C ASN A 104 -11.14 0.96 -0.53
N THR A 105 -11.60 2.21 -0.54
CA THR A 105 -10.78 3.29 -1.07
C THR A 105 -9.59 3.58 -0.18
N PHE A 106 -8.50 4.08 -0.77
CA PHE A 106 -7.33 4.46 0.02
C PHE A 106 -7.66 5.53 1.07
N SER A 107 -8.51 6.50 0.73
CA SER A 107 -8.97 7.53 1.67
C SER A 107 -9.78 6.94 2.83
N SER A 108 -10.70 6.02 2.56
CA SER A 108 -11.55 5.40 3.59
C SER A 108 -10.73 4.55 4.57
N GLY A 109 -9.76 3.78 4.07
CA GLY A 109 -8.87 2.99 4.91
C GLY A 109 -7.95 3.88 5.76
N SER A 110 -7.41 4.95 5.19
CA SER A 110 -6.50 5.87 5.89
C SER A 110 -7.17 6.57 7.07
N SER A 111 -8.40 7.08 6.89
CA SER A 111 -9.16 7.70 7.99
C SER A 111 -9.48 6.71 9.11
N THR A 112 -9.73 5.45 8.78
CA THR A 112 -9.98 4.39 9.78
C THR A 112 -8.75 4.17 10.66
N ASN A 113 -7.56 4.07 10.06
CA ASN A 113 -6.31 3.84 10.79
C ASN A 113 -5.95 5.01 11.72
N VAL A 114 -6.09 6.25 11.24
CA VAL A 114 -5.80 7.45 12.05
C VAL A 114 -6.74 7.55 13.27
N GLY A 115 -8.02 7.21 13.08
CA GLY A 115 -8.97 7.13 14.20
C GLY A 115 -8.71 5.99 15.19
N LEU A 116 -7.95 4.95 14.81
CA LEU A 116 -7.49 3.91 15.74
C LEU A 116 -6.29 4.39 16.57
N ASP A 117 -5.35 5.12 15.97
CA ASP A 117 -4.22 5.72 16.70
C ASP A 117 -4.70 6.73 17.76
N GLU A 118 -5.65 7.62 17.42
CA GLU A 118 -6.22 8.57 18.40
C GLU A 118 -6.93 7.87 19.58
N LYS A 119 -7.56 6.71 19.34
CA LYS A 119 -8.20 5.92 20.40
C LYS A 119 -7.24 5.07 21.22
N SER A 120 -6.03 4.82 20.72
CA SER A 120 -4.98 4.07 21.43
C SER A 120 -4.12 4.93 22.35
N LEU A 121 -4.24 6.26 22.22
CA LEU A 121 -3.53 7.27 23.02
C LEU A 121 -4.35 7.79 24.21
N ASN A 122 -5.53 7.21 24.48
CA ASN A 122 -6.39 7.46 25.65
C ASN A 122 -6.77 6.14 26.32
#